data_AF-A0A2D6PJC0-F1
#
_entry.id   AF-A0A2D6PJC0-F1
#
_cell.length_a   1.000
_cell.length_b   1.000
_cell.length_c   1.000
_cell.angle_alpha   90.00
_cell.angle_beta   90.00
_cell.angle_gamma   90.00
#
_symmetry.space_group_name_H-M   'P 1'
#
loop_
_entity.id
_entity.type
_entity.pdbx_description
1 polymer ?
#
loop_
_entity_poly.entity_id
_entity_poly.type
_entity_poly.pdbx_seq_one_letter_code
_entity_poly.pdbx_strand_id
1 'polypeptide(L)'
;MVIRNFSFDHKGGFYHYRVHYEKLNNLCNNGLSSLKDFLEDVFTNCPDKYFFQGPRSSSLKFKLNNLDLKNAPNHELCILTHHGLEKNNDRYSTNHSKVQVFMLESDNSTIACETPIWLLPEELELYQEIFNSSEPLTGHIDLLRIQDDKIWILDYKPNAAKEQFAATQVYFYALMLSKRTNIPLESFRCGYFDGLNCYLFDPNICNLLQLKPISEFL
;
A
#
# COMPACT_ATOMS: atom_id res chain seq x y z
N MET A 1 -3.70 12.67 -21.24
CA MET A 1 -2.66 12.71 -20.18
C MET A 1 -2.42 11.27 -19.77
N VAL A 2 -1.18 10.77 -19.82
CA VAL A 2 -0.88 9.34 -19.56
C VAL A 2 -0.93 9.01 -18.07
N ILE A 3 -0.44 9.93 -17.21
CA ILE A 3 -0.52 9.84 -15.75
C ILE A 3 -1.40 10.97 -15.23
N ARG A 4 -2.53 10.64 -14.60
CA ARG A 4 -3.35 11.62 -13.86
C ARG A 4 -2.83 11.74 -12.45
N ASN A 5 -2.96 12.92 -11.86
CA ASN A 5 -2.50 13.18 -10.50
C ASN A 5 -3.46 14.09 -9.74
N PHE A 6 -3.46 13.94 -8.41
CA PHE A 6 -4.14 14.80 -7.45
C PHE A 6 -3.30 14.84 -6.17
N SER A 7 -3.32 15.96 -5.45
CA SER A 7 -2.59 16.07 -4.18
C SER A 7 -3.58 16.19 -3.04
N PHE A 8 -3.59 15.19 -2.16
CA PHE A 8 -4.40 15.20 -0.95
C PHE A 8 -3.63 15.87 0.19
N ASP A 9 -4.24 16.88 0.82
CA ASP A 9 -3.76 17.43 2.08
C ASP A 9 -4.35 16.62 3.23
N HIS A 10 -3.68 15.53 3.61
CA HIS A 10 -4.13 14.63 4.66
C HIS A 10 -3.19 14.72 5.87
N LYS A 11 -3.60 14.13 7.00
CA LYS A 11 -2.76 14.12 8.20
C LYS A 11 -1.39 13.51 7.91
N GLY A 12 -0.34 14.32 8.08
CA GLY A 12 1.06 13.96 7.82
C GLY A 12 1.69 14.64 6.61
N GLY A 13 0.91 15.36 5.78
CA GLY A 13 1.42 16.18 4.68
C GLY A 13 0.65 15.98 3.37
N PHE A 14 1.25 16.45 2.28
CA PHE A 14 0.71 16.27 0.94
C PHE A 14 1.04 14.88 0.40
N TYR A 15 0.01 14.11 0.06
CA TYR A 15 0.13 12.82 -0.60
C TYR A 15 -0.23 12.98 -2.07
N HIS A 16 0.72 12.69 -2.94
CA HIS A 16 0.57 12.94 -4.37
C HIS A 16 0.06 11.70 -5.09
N TYR A 17 -1.25 11.48 -5.01
CA TYR A 17 -1.94 10.39 -5.68
C TYR A 17 -1.74 10.46 -7.20
N ARG A 18 -1.29 9.36 -7.79
CA ARG A 18 -1.03 9.27 -9.24
C ARG A 18 -1.49 7.94 -9.78
N VAL A 19 -2.05 7.96 -10.99
CA VAL A 19 -2.50 6.75 -11.70
C VAL A 19 -2.09 6.83 -13.16
N HIS A 20 -1.46 5.76 -13.66
CA HIS A 20 -1.06 5.63 -15.06
C HIS A 20 -2.18 4.94 -15.87
N TYR A 21 -2.96 5.74 -16.61
CA TYR A 21 -4.21 5.28 -17.25
C TYR A 21 -3.99 4.20 -18.31
N GLU A 22 -2.93 4.28 -19.10
CA GLU A 22 -2.66 3.26 -20.12
C GLU A 22 -2.33 1.90 -19.49
N LYS A 23 -1.41 1.86 -18.51
CA LYS A 23 -1.09 0.65 -17.73
C LYS A 23 -2.32 0.12 -16.99
N LEU A 24 -3.11 1.00 -16.37
CA LEU A 24 -4.37 0.62 -15.70
C LEU A 24 -5.34 -0.06 -16.68
N ASN A 25 -5.57 0.56 -17.84
CA ASN A 25 -6.45 0.02 -18.88
C ASN A 25 -5.92 -1.28 -19.49
N ASN A 26 -4.61 -1.49 -19.53
CA ASN A 26 -4.03 -2.71 -20.11
C ASN A 26 -4.02 -3.87 -19.10
N LEU A 27 -3.72 -3.58 -17.83
CA LEU A 27 -3.47 -4.59 -16.80
C LEU A 27 -4.72 -4.97 -16.00
N CYS A 28 -5.74 -4.11 -15.92
CA CYS A 28 -6.95 -4.39 -15.14
C CYS A 28 -8.11 -5.02 -15.94
N ASN A 29 -7.84 -5.59 -17.12
CA ASN A 29 -8.87 -6.18 -17.99
C ASN A 29 -9.38 -7.56 -17.54
N ASN A 30 -8.63 -8.28 -16.70
CA ASN A 30 -8.93 -9.67 -16.30
C ASN A 30 -9.54 -9.74 -14.89
N GLY A 31 -10.78 -9.29 -14.73
CA GLY A 31 -11.48 -9.40 -13.43
C GLY A 31 -11.01 -8.42 -12.36
N LEU A 32 -10.21 -7.42 -12.73
CA LEU A 32 -9.74 -6.33 -11.85
C LEU A 32 -10.43 -4.99 -12.18
N SER A 33 -11.60 -5.02 -12.83
CA SER A 33 -12.33 -3.80 -13.21
C SER A 33 -12.72 -2.97 -11.98
N SER A 34 -13.09 -3.61 -10.86
CA SER A 34 -13.42 -2.89 -9.62
C SER A 34 -12.22 -2.15 -9.01
N LEU A 35 -10.99 -2.63 -9.23
CA LEU A 35 -9.78 -1.88 -8.87
C LEU A 35 -9.64 -0.64 -9.74
N LYS A 36 -9.84 -0.78 -11.05
CA LYS A 36 -9.84 0.37 -11.97
C LYS A 36 -10.88 1.40 -11.57
N ASP A 37 -12.12 0.97 -11.35
CA ASP A 37 -13.23 1.85 -10.98
C ASP A 37 -12.93 2.57 -9.67
N PHE A 38 -12.41 1.87 -8.66
CA PHE A 38 -11.98 2.47 -7.40
C PHE A 38 -10.89 3.54 -7.60
N LEU A 39 -9.84 3.24 -8.35
CA LEU A 39 -8.74 4.17 -8.58
C LEU A 39 -9.19 5.43 -9.35
N GLU A 40 -10.15 5.28 -10.27
CA GLU A 40 -10.74 6.41 -10.98
C GLU A 40 -11.65 7.26 -10.07
N ASP A 41 -12.47 6.60 -9.23
CA ASP A 41 -13.42 7.23 -8.33
C ASP A 41 -12.74 8.09 -7.25
N VAL A 42 -11.62 7.60 -6.71
CA VAL A 42 -10.82 8.30 -5.68
C VAL A 42 -10.41 9.72 -6.10
N PHE A 43 -10.24 10.00 -7.39
CA PHE A 43 -9.92 11.37 -7.85
C PHE A 43 -11.02 12.38 -7.56
N THR A 44 -12.25 11.95 -7.28
CA THR A 44 -13.41 12.82 -7.14
C THR A 44 -14.17 12.56 -5.84
N ASN A 45 -14.20 11.32 -5.38
CA ASN A 45 -15.02 10.88 -4.26
C ASN A 45 -14.20 10.30 -3.09
N CYS A 46 -12.91 10.66 -2.97
CA CYS A 46 -12.13 10.34 -1.79
C CYS A 46 -12.80 10.91 -0.52
N PRO A 47 -13.03 10.11 0.53
CA PRO A 47 -13.64 10.59 1.76
C PRO A 47 -12.59 11.28 2.66
N ASP A 48 -12.13 12.46 2.29
CA ASP A 48 -11.02 13.18 2.95
C ASP A 48 -11.16 13.24 4.47
N LYS A 49 -12.39 13.38 4.98
CA LYS A 49 -12.70 13.45 6.43
C LYS A 49 -12.10 12.29 7.24
N TYR A 50 -11.99 11.10 6.65
CA TYR A 50 -11.42 9.92 7.33
C TYR A 50 -9.94 10.08 7.60
N PHE A 51 -9.22 10.80 6.75
CA PHE A 51 -7.75 10.91 6.79
C PHE A 51 -7.24 11.98 7.77
N PHE A 52 -8.15 12.70 8.44
CA PHE A 52 -7.81 13.67 9.48
C PHE A 52 -7.98 13.10 10.90
N GLN A 53 -8.72 11.99 11.04
CA GLN A 53 -9.10 11.39 12.32
C GLN A 53 -8.66 9.93 12.39
N GLY A 54 -8.70 9.35 13.59
CA GLY A 54 -8.43 7.93 13.77
C GLY A 54 -6.98 7.47 13.59
N PRO A 55 -6.79 6.14 13.59
CA PRO A 55 -5.49 5.51 13.41
C PRO A 55 -5.06 5.56 11.93
N ARG A 56 -3.74 5.62 11.70
CA ARG A 56 -3.16 5.35 10.38
C ARG A 56 -2.45 4.01 10.40
N SER A 57 -2.55 3.25 9.31
CA SER A 57 -1.86 1.96 9.16
C SER A 57 -0.34 2.08 9.38
N SER A 58 0.27 3.17 8.90
CA SER A 58 1.70 3.48 9.09
C SER A 58 2.11 3.67 10.55
N SER A 59 1.14 3.89 11.44
CA SER A 59 1.35 4.20 12.86
C SER A 59 1.16 2.97 13.76
N LEU A 60 0.73 1.83 13.19
CA LEU A 60 0.48 0.61 13.95
C LEU A 60 1.81 0.00 14.43
N LYS A 61 1.87 -0.35 15.71
CA LYS A 61 3.09 -0.86 16.38
C LYS A 61 2.87 -2.23 16.99
N PHE A 62 2.33 -3.15 16.19
CA PHE A 62 2.20 -4.56 16.54
C PHE A 62 2.56 -5.43 15.35
N LYS A 63 2.91 -6.68 15.62
CA LYS A 63 3.21 -7.67 14.59
C LYS A 63 2.01 -8.57 14.37
N LEU A 64 1.75 -8.88 13.11
CA LEU A 64 0.76 -9.90 12.76
C LEU A 64 1.35 -11.29 12.99
N ASN A 65 0.55 -12.17 13.58
CA ASN A 65 0.90 -13.58 13.73
C ASN A 65 0.74 -14.28 12.37
N ASN A 66 1.58 -15.28 12.09
CA ASN A 66 1.48 -16.16 10.91
C ASN A 66 1.70 -15.51 9.52
N LEU A 67 2.43 -14.40 9.44
CA LEU A 67 2.96 -13.94 8.16
C LEU A 67 4.23 -14.72 7.79
N ASP A 68 4.18 -15.47 6.69
CA ASP A 68 5.35 -16.08 6.06
C ASP A 68 6.12 -15.01 5.26
N LEU A 69 6.90 -14.19 5.98
CA LEU A 69 7.66 -13.10 5.41
C LEU A 69 8.97 -13.62 4.79
N LYS A 70 9.08 -13.52 3.47
CA LYS A 70 10.25 -13.98 2.71
C LYS A 70 11.15 -12.81 2.35
N ASN A 71 12.42 -12.89 2.73
CA ASN A 71 13.44 -11.97 2.22
C ASN A 71 13.91 -12.44 0.84
N ALA A 72 13.79 -11.57 -0.16
CA ALA A 72 14.25 -11.75 -1.52
C ALA A 72 15.34 -10.70 -1.82
N PRO A 73 16.60 -10.92 -1.39
CA PRO A 73 17.68 -10.02 -1.76
C PRO A 73 17.88 -10.01 -3.28
N ASN A 74 18.26 -8.86 -3.83
CA ASN A 74 18.43 -8.66 -5.28
C ASN A 74 17.15 -8.82 -6.12
N HIS A 75 15.97 -8.70 -5.50
CA HIS A 75 14.71 -8.66 -6.24
C HIS A 75 14.68 -7.47 -7.22
N GLU A 76 13.90 -7.56 -8.30
CA GLU A 76 13.75 -6.49 -9.30
C GLU A 76 13.36 -5.13 -8.68
N LEU A 77 12.61 -5.16 -7.57
CA LEU A 77 12.21 -3.98 -6.80
C LEU A 77 13.41 -3.22 -6.23
N CYS A 78 14.47 -3.92 -5.84
CA CYS A 78 15.70 -3.31 -5.36
C CYS A 78 16.43 -2.59 -6.50
N ILE A 79 16.47 -3.20 -7.70
CA ILE A 79 17.08 -2.61 -8.90
C ILE A 79 16.30 -1.35 -9.33
N LEU A 80 14.97 -1.44 -9.40
CA LEU A 80 14.10 -0.30 -9.72
C LEU A 80 14.26 0.83 -8.70
N THR A 81 14.42 0.50 -7.41
CA THR A 81 14.71 1.48 -6.36
C THR A 81 16.01 2.22 -6.61
N HIS A 82 17.09 1.48 -6.91
CA HIS A 82 18.39 2.08 -7.17
C HIS A 82 18.32 3.05 -8.35
N HIS A 83 17.76 2.60 -9.48
CA HIS A 83 17.56 3.46 -10.65
C HIS A 83 16.67 4.68 -10.35
N GLY A 84 15.61 4.51 -9.55
CA GLY A 84 14.75 5.62 -9.16
C GLY A 84 15.48 6.66 -8.32
N LEU A 85 16.27 6.24 -7.33
CA LEU A 85 17.06 7.14 -6.51
C LEU A 85 18.10 7.91 -7.32
N GLU A 86 18.76 7.26 -8.28
CA GLU A 86 19.75 7.89 -9.16
C GLU A 86 19.11 8.83 -10.19
N LYS A 87 18.16 8.33 -10.98
CA LYS A 87 17.56 9.06 -12.11
C LYS A 87 16.78 10.29 -11.66
N ASN A 88 16.13 10.20 -10.51
CA ASN A 88 15.32 11.29 -9.97
C ASN A 88 16.04 12.12 -8.90
N ASN A 89 17.36 11.94 -8.73
CA ASN A 89 18.10 12.59 -7.64
C ASN A 89 17.92 14.11 -7.61
N ASP A 90 17.93 14.75 -8.78
CA ASP A 90 17.82 16.20 -8.94
C ASP A 90 16.37 16.67 -9.17
N ARG A 91 15.45 15.74 -9.48
CA ARG A 91 14.03 16.03 -9.79
C ARG A 91 13.15 16.08 -8.55
N TYR A 92 13.45 15.25 -7.53
CA TYR A 92 12.64 15.14 -6.33
C TYR A 92 13.50 15.18 -5.07
N SER A 93 13.01 15.84 -4.01
CA SER A 93 13.74 15.99 -2.76
C SER A 93 13.66 14.75 -1.86
N THR A 94 12.55 14.01 -1.88
CA THR A 94 12.33 12.85 -1.02
C THR A 94 12.62 11.54 -1.75
N ASN A 95 13.19 10.57 -1.04
CA ASN A 95 13.44 9.24 -1.61
C ASN A 95 12.15 8.52 -2.02
N HIS A 96 11.04 8.72 -1.30
CA HIS A 96 9.74 8.19 -1.68
C HIS A 96 9.34 8.68 -3.08
N SER A 97 9.32 10.00 -3.29
CA SER A 97 8.96 10.58 -4.60
C SER A 97 9.91 10.12 -5.71
N LYS A 98 11.21 10.03 -5.43
CA LYS A 98 12.22 9.53 -6.39
C LYS A 98 11.86 8.12 -6.89
N VAL A 99 11.61 7.20 -5.96
CA VAL A 99 11.31 5.79 -6.26
C VAL A 99 9.92 5.63 -6.88
N GLN A 100 8.89 6.19 -6.23
CA GLN A 100 7.51 6.04 -6.66
C GLN A 100 7.26 6.57 -8.07
N VAL A 101 7.73 7.78 -8.37
CA VAL A 101 7.55 8.37 -9.71
C VAL A 101 8.35 7.61 -10.75
N PHE A 102 9.59 7.20 -10.43
CA PHE A 102 10.39 6.41 -11.37
C PHE A 102 9.69 5.10 -11.74
N MET A 103 9.18 4.36 -10.75
CA MET A 103 8.49 3.10 -10.98
C MET A 103 7.18 3.32 -11.75
N LEU A 104 6.38 4.32 -11.39
CA LEU A 104 5.15 4.64 -12.14
C LEU A 104 5.42 4.99 -13.61
N GLU A 105 6.51 5.68 -13.90
CA GLU A 105 6.89 6.05 -15.27
C GLU A 105 7.53 4.87 -16.02
N SER A 106 8.44 4.13 -15.38
CA SER A 106 9.39 3.22 -16.05
C SER A 106 9.09 1.73 -15.89
N ASP A 107 8.43 1.32 -14.80
CA ASP A 107 8.03 -0.08 -14.60
C ASP A 107 6.69 -0.35 -15.27
N ASN A 108 6.64 -1.37 -16.13
CA ASN A 108 5.43 -1.71 -16.89
C ASN A 108 4.28 -2.20 -16.01
N SER A 109 4.58 -2.73 -14.83
CA SER A 109 3.56 -3.26 -13.91
C SER A 109 3.02 -2.24 -12.91
N THR A 110 3.71 -1.11 -12.65
CA THR A 110 3.27 -0.10 -11.68
C THR A 110 2.16 0.76 -12.25
N ILE A 111 0.99 0.74 -11.59
CA ILE A 111 -0.23 1.43 -12.07
C ILE A 111 -0.58 2.68 -11.26
N ALA A 112 -0.22 2.75 -9.97
CA ALA A 112 -0.57 3.88 -9.12
C ALA A 112 0.41 4.10 -7.97
N CYS A 113 0.46 5.33 -7.46
CA CYS A 113 1.23 5.73 -6.28
C CYS A 113 0.38 6.56 -5.33
N GLU A 114 0.73 6.53 -4.04
CA GLU A 114 0.08 7.30 -2.97
C GLU A 114 -1.44 7.12 -2.95
N THR A 115 -1.91 5.88 -3.11
CA THR A 115 -3.34 5.57 -3.23
C THR A 115 -4.02 5.66 -1.86
N PRO A 116 -4.95 6.60 -1.62
CA PRO A 116 -5.66 6.70 -0.36
C PRO A 116 -6.61 5.52 -0.19
N ILE A 117 -6.60 4.93 1.00
CA ILE A 117 -7.41 3.76 1.36
C ILE A 117 -7.86 3.84 2.81
N TRP A 118 -8.99 3.20 3.11
CA TRP A 118 -9.59 3.20 4.45
C TRP A 118 -10.34 1.91 4.78
N LEU A 119 -10.43 1.58 6.07
CA LEU A 119 -11.26 0.53 6.66
C LEU A 119 -12.23 1.17 7.66
N LEU A 120 -13.53 0.91 7.50
CA LEU A 120 -14.53 1.37 8.45
C LEU A 120 -14.60 0.41 9.66
N PRO A 121 -14.92 0.90 10.86
CA PRO A 121 -14.96 0.08 12.07
C PRO A 121 -15.85 -1.17 11.97
N GLU A 122 -17.00 -1.06 11.31
CA GLU A 122 -17.97 -2.13 11.12
C GLU A 122 -17.50 -3.24 10.15
N GLU A 123 -16.40 -3.03 9.42
CA GLU A 123 -15.92 -3.97 8.41
C GLU A 123 -14.98 -5.05 8.98
N LEU A 124 -14.64 -4.94 10.27
CA LEU A 124 -13.77 -5.86 10.99
C LEU A 124 -14.33 -6.10 12.41
N GLU A 125 -14.65 -7.35 12.72
CA GLU A 125 -15.30 -7.72 13.99
C GLU A 125 -14.54 -7.24 15.25
N LEU A 126 -13.21 -7.34 15.23
CA LEU A 126 -12.34 -6.97 16.36
C LEU A 126 -11.72 -5.57 16.19
N TYR A 127 -12.33 -4.69 15.40
CA TYR A 127 -11.76 -3.39 15.05
C TYR A 127 -11.36 -2.56 16.27
N GLN A 128 -12.29 -2.37 17.21
CA GLN A 128 -12.05 -1.57 18.42
C GLN A 128 -10.94 -2.17 19.28
N GLU A 129 -10.81 -3.49 19.34
CA GLU A 129 -9.79 -4.17 20.14
C GLU A 129 -8.40 -4.06 19.51
N ILE A 130 -8.32 -4.14 18.17
CA ILE A 130 -7.08 -4.06 17.40
C ILE A 130 -6.56 -2.62 17.30
N PHE A 131 -7.45 -1.63 17.19
CA PHE A 131 -7.04 -0.24 16.93
C PHE A 131 -7.28 0.72 18.10
N ASN A 132 -8.02 0.29 19.12
CA ASN A 132 -8.48 1.13 20.21
C ASN A 132 -9.12 2.44 19.73
N SER A 133 -9.95 2.33 18.69
CA SER A 133 -10.60 3.47 18.05
C SER A 133 -11.90 3.05 17.36
N SER A 134 -12.86 3.97 17.32
CA SER A 134 -14.09 3.87 16.53
C SER A 134 -14.04 4.72 15.26
N GLU A 135 -12.90 5.35 14.96
CA GLU A 135 -12.68 6.12 13.73
C GLU A 135 -12.07 5.21 12.66
N PRO A 136 -12.28 5.48 11.36
CA PRO A 136 -11.72 4.68 10.28
C PRO A 136 -10.19 4.59 10.30
N LEU A 137 -9.66 3.42 9.93
CA LEU A 137 -8.23 3.19 9.74
C LEU A 137 -7.91 3.69 8.35
N THR A 138 -6.85 4.49 8.23
CA THR A 138 -6.49 5.08 6.94
C THR A 138 -5.05 4.83 6.55
N GLY A 139 -4.74 5.05 5.27
CA GLY A 139 -3.38 5.19 4.81
C GLY A 139 -3.26 5.47 3.32
N HIS A 140 -2.02 5.57 2.87
CA HIS A 140 -1.68 5.76 1.46
C HIS A 140 -0.74 4.63 1.06
N ILE A 141 -1.12 3.90 0.01
CA ILE A 141 -0.29 2.85 -0.55
C ILE A 141 0.77 3.54 -1.41
N ASP A 142 2.06 3.36 -1.08
CA ASP A 142 3.15 3.95 -1.86
C ASP A 142 3.08 3.53 -3.33
N LEU A 143 2.89 2.23 -3.58
CA LEU A 143 2.90 1.64 -4.91
C LEU A 143 1.87 0.50 -5.07
N LEU A 144 1.12 0.56 -6.18
CA LEU A 144 0.31 -0.54 -6.69
C LEU A 144 0.91 -1.07 -7.99
N ARG A 145 1.19 -2.38 -8.04
CA ARG A 145 1.59 -3.09 -9.27
C ARG A 145 0.61 -4.19 -9.62
N ILE A 146 0.48 -4.51 -10.91
CA ILE A 146 -0.18 -5.73 -11.40
C ILE A 146 0.85 -6.62 -12.07
N GLN A 147 1.05 -7.82 -11.54
CA GLN A 147 2.02 -8.80 -12.04
C GLN A 147 1.48 -10.20 -11.78
N ASP A 148 1.52 -11.06 -12.79
CA ASP A 148 1.01 -12.44 -12.77
C ASP A 148 -0.45 -12.53 -12.27
N ASP A 149 -1.31 -11.63 -12.79
CA ASP A 149 -2.72 -11.46 -12.40
C ASP A 149 -2.95 -11.22 -10.89
N LYS A 150 -1.91 -10.77 -10.17
CA LYS A 150 -1.98 -10.37 -8.75
C LYS A 150 -1.82 -8.88 -8.57
N ILE A 151 -2.53 -8.34 -7.57
CA ILE A 151 -2.39 -6.97 -7.10
C ILE A 151 -1.27 -6.94 -6.06
N TRP A 152 -0.19 -6.25 -6.36
CA TRP A 152 0.93 -6.07 -5.44
C TRP A 152 0.80 -4.74 -4.70
N ILE A 153 0.69 -4.83 -3.37
CA ILE A 153 0.73 -3.72 -2.44
C ILE A 153 2.15 -3.57 -1.94
N LEU A 154 2.81 -2.47 -2.30
CA LEU A 154 4.23 -2.27 -2.01
C LEU A 154 4.45 -0.97 -1.27
N ASP A 155 5.31 -1.02 -0.26
CA ASP A 155 5.67 0.13 0.58
C ASP A 155 7.19 0.30 0.59
N TYR A 156 7.66 1.49 0.20
CA TYR A 156 9.08 1.78 0.17
C TYR A 156 9.55 2.18 1.57
N LYS A 157 10.56 1.50 2.08
CA LYS A 157 11.07 1.73 3.44
C LYS A 157 12.58 1.90 3.41
N PRO A 158 13.12 3.13 3.55
CA PRO A 158 14.57 3.31 3.66
C PRO A 158 15.14 2.48 4.81
N ASN A 159 16.08 1.56 4.51
CA ASN A 159 16.58 0.56 5.45
C ASN A 159 15.52 -0.48 5.86
N ALA A 160 14.87 -1.10 4.86
CA ALA A 160 13.81 -2.09 5.04
C ALA A 160 14.19 -3.20 6.04
N ALA A 161 15.46 -3.60 6.10
CA ALA A 161 15.94 -4.60 7.06
C ALA A 161 15.77 -4.22 8.54
N LYS A 162 15.58 -2.94 8.86
CA LYS A 162 15.35 -2.44 10.23
C LYS A 162 13.88 -2.27 10.57
N GLU A 163 12.99 -2.41 9.60
CA GLU A 163 11.55 -2.22 9.80
C GLU A 163 10.94 -3.37 10.58
N GLN A 164 10.19 -3.02 11.64
CA GLN A 164 9.55 -4.01 12.51
C GLN A 164 8.06 -4.19 12.23
N PHE A 165 7.41 -3.17 11.67
CA PHE A 165 5.95 -3.10 11.54
C PHE A 165 5.48 -2.85 10.09
N ALA A 166 6.40 -2.76 9.12
CA ALA A 166 6.05 -2.54 7.72
C ALA A 166 5.13 -3.64 7.16
N ALA A 167 5.35 -4.90 7.51
CA ALA A 167 4.46 -6.00 7.12
C ALA A 167 3.02 -5.80 7.64
N THR A 168 2.86 -5.32 8.88
CA THR A 168 1.53 -4.99 9.45
C THR A 168 0.87 -3.85 8.68
N GLN A 169 1.63 -2.78 8.41
CA GLN A 169 1.14 -1.65 7.62
C GLN A 169 0.62 -2.09 6.25
N VAL A 170 1.43 -2.87 5.52
CA VAL A 170 1.12 -3.33 4.15
C VAL A 170 0.00 -4.37 4.14
N TYR A 171 -0.10 -5.21 5.17
CA TYR A 171 -1.23 -6.14 5.30
C TYR A 171 -2.55 -5.38 5.39
N PHE A 172 -2.64 -4.37 6.28
CA PHE A 172 -3.88 -3.60 6.40
C PHE A 172 -4.17 -2.79 5.14
N TYR A 173 -3.15 -2.39 4.38
CA TYR A 173 -3.34 -1.82 3.06
C TYR A 173 -4.06 -2.77 2.10
N ALA A 174 -3.63 -4.04 2.05
CA ALA A 174 -4.30 -5.06 1.25
C ALA A 174 -5.73 -5.31 1.72
N LEU A 175 -5.96 -5.40 3.04
CA LEU A 175 -7.31 -5.59 3.61
C LEU A 175 -8.24 -4.43 3.25
N MET A 176 -7.78 -3.19 3.42
CA MET A 176 -8.53 -2.00 3.03
C MET A 176 -8.88 -2.04 1.55
N LEU A 177 -7.89 -2.24 0.67
CA LEU A 177 -8.15 -2.25 -0.77
C LEU A 177 -9.06 -3.40 -1.19
N SER A 178 -8.93 -4.58 -0.56
CA SER A 178 -9.84 -5.72 -0.73
C SER A 178 -11.29 -5.32 -0.41
N LYS A 179 -11.53 -4.65 0.72
CA LYS A 179 -12.88 -4.15 1.08
C LYS A 179 -13.40 -3.09 0.12
N ARG A 180 -12.55 -2.16 -0.33
CA ARG A 180 -12.95 -1.08 -1.25
C ARG A 180 -13.26 -1.58 -2.67
N THR A 181 -12.62 -2.66 -3.10
CA THR A 181 -12.76 -3.21 -4.46
C THR A 181 -13.58 -4.49 -4.53
N ASN A 182 -13.93 -5.08 -3.39
CA ASN A 182 -14.53 -6.42 -3.27
C ASN A 182 -13.69 -7.53 -3.95
N ILE A 183 -12.38 -7.32 -4.09
CA ILE A 183 -11.44 -8.32 -4.61
C ILE A 183 -10.92 -9.13 -3.41
N PRO A 184 -10.92 -10.47 -3.45
CA PRO A 184 -10.50 -11.29 -2.31
C PRO A 184 -8.99 -11.19 -2.08
N LEU A 185 -8.56 -11.33 -0.81
CA LEU A 185 -7.15 -11.24 -0.40
C LEU A 185 -6.23 -12.24 -1.13
N GLU A 186 -6.76 -13.37 -1.62
CA GLU A 186 -6.02 -14.33 -2.45
C GLU A 186 -5.47 -13.73 -3.76
N SER A 187 -6.05 -12.64 -4.24
CA SER A 187 -5.60 -11.90 -5.43
C SER A 187 -4.49 -10.90 -5.12
N PHE A 188 -4.09 -10.77 -3.85
CA PHE A 188 -3.10 -9.80 -3.42
C PHE A 188 -1.75 -10.44 -3.10
N ARG A 189 -0.70 -9.66 -3.29
CA ARG A 189 0.65 -9.91 -2.79
C ARG A 189 1.12 -8.64 -2.10
N CYS A 190 1.91 -8.80 -1.05
CA CYS A 190 2.35 -7.68 -0.24
C CYS A 190 3.86 -7.67 -0.12
N GLY A 191 4.43 -6.48 0.00
CA GLY A 191 5.82 -6.37 0.37
C GLY A 191 6.25 -4.97 0.78
N TYR A 192 7.42 -4.91 1.38
CA TYR A 192 8.13 -3.67 1.62
C TYR A 192 9.60 -3.83 1.26
N PHE A 193 10.22 -2.76 0.79
CA PHE A 193 11.51 -2.89 0.11
C PHE A 193 12.35 -1.61 0.20
N ASP A 194 13.65 -1.79 -0.03
CA ASP A 194 14.60 -0.73 -0.34
C ASP A 194 15.53 -1.17 -1.49
N GLY A 195 16.63 -0.43 -1.70
CA GLY A 195 17.60 -0.72 -2.75
C GLY A 195 18.43 -1.99 -2.53
N LEU A 196 18.28 -2.69 -1.40
CA LEU A 196 19.08 -3.85 -1.02
C LEU A 196 18.23 -5.07 -0.65
N ASN A 197 17.13 -4.85 0.08
CA ASN A 197 16.28 -5.88 0.65
C ASN A 197 14.85 -5.71 0.15
N CYS A 198 14.20 -6.84 -0.09
CA CYS A 198 12.79 -6.90 -0.45
C CYS A 198 12.15 -7.99 0.40
N TYR A 199 11.10 -7.65 1.13
CA TYR A 199 10.38 -8.57 2.00
C TYR A 199 8.98 -8.76 1.46
N LEU A 200 8.64 -9.98 1.08
CA LEU A 200 7.39 -10.32 0.38
C LEU A 200 6.59 -11.34 1.18
N PHE A 201 5.27 -11.24 1.11
CA PHE A 201 4.35 -12.19 1.75
C PHE A 201 3.00 -12.26 1.05
N ASP A 202 2.26 -13.33 1.31
CA ASP A 202 0.86 -13.49 0.92
C ASP A 202 -0.03 -12.98 2.07
N PRO A 203 -0.90 -11.98 1.87
CA PRO A 203 -1.79 -11.51 2.94
C PRO A 203 -2.92 -12.49 3.25
N ASN A 204 -3.30 -13.39 2.34
CA ASN A 204 -4.44 -14.30 2.51
C ASN A 204 -4.20 -15.36 3.60
N ILE A 205 -2.95 -15.71 3.87
CA ILE A 205 -2.60 -16.70 4.91
C ILE A 205 -2.64 -16.11 6.33
N CYS A 206 -2.75 -14.79 6.46
CA CYS A 206 -2.81 -14.12 7.76
C CYS A 206 -4.20 -14.28 8.37
N ASN A 207 -4.27 -14.91 9.55
CA ASN A 207 -5.52 -15.04 10.29
C ASN A 207 -5.60 -13.99 11.41
N LEU A 208 -6.43 -12.96 11.21
CA LEU A 208 -6.64 -11.90 12.20
C LEU A 208 -7.31 -12.39 13.49
N LEU A 209 -8.05 -13.49 13.45
CA LEU A 209 -8.73 -14.06 14.63
C LEU A 209 -7.74 -14.67 15.65
N GLN A 210 -6.44 -14.72 15.33
CA GLN A 210 -5.37 -15.12 16.25
C GLN A 210 -4.54 -13.94 16.75
N LEU A 211 -4.95 -12.69 16.48
CA LEU A 211 -4.33 -11.53 17.10
C LEU A 211 -4.81 -11.45 18.55
N LYS A 212 -3.84 -11.45 19.47
CA LYS A 212 -4.13 -11.21 20.88
C LYS A 212 -4.57 -9.75 21.08
N PRO A 213 -5.42 -9.45 22.06
CA PRO A 213 -5.78 -8.08 22.39
C PRO A 213 -4.54 -7.24 22.67
N ILE A 214 -4.55 -5.94 22.32
CA ILE A 214 -3.44 -5.00 22.64
C ILE A 214 -3.10 -5.03 24.13
N SER A 215 -4.09 -5.26 25.00
CA SER A 215 -3.90 -5.39 26.46
C SER A 215 -2.99 -6.53 26.88
N GLU A 216 -2.71 -7.51 26.01
CA GLU A 216 -1.76 -8.60 26.29
C GLU A 216 -0.32 -8.28 25.85
N PHE A 217 -0.07 -7.12 25.23
CA PHE A 217 1.25 -6.67 24.76
C PHE A 217 1.81 -5.46 25.53
N LEU A 218 1.06 -4.94 26.51
CA LEU A 218 1.48 -3.90 27.47
C LEU A 218 1.88 -4.55 28.80
#